data_AF-A0A938RAY0-F1
#
_entry.id   AF-A0A938RAY0-F1
#
_cell.length_a   1.000
_cell.length_b   1.000
_cell.length_c   1.000
_cell.angle_alpha   90.00
_cell.angle_beta   90.00
_cell.angle_gamma   90.00
#
_symmetry.space_group_name_H-M   'P 1'
#
loop_
_entity.id
_entity.type
_entity.pdbx_description
1 polymer ?
#
loop_
_entity_poly.entity_id
_entity_poly.type
_entity_poly.pdbx_seq_one_letter_code
_entity_poly.pdbx_strand_id
1 'polypeptide(L)'
;MKGRKDLVMRNQRRFPPELKRSVIEELLSQTSTAAQICRRHNISSGLLYHWKKQYARGKFGNEPTKEAALADRVEQLERLVGQLTLEKELLKKALKHTLKKAETREYSFSSTSLKESKGGASS
;
A
#
# COMPACT_ATOMS: atom_id res chain seq x y z
N MET A 1 26.87 -20.66 -25.17
CA MET A 1 27.56 -19.48 -24.60
C MET A 1 26.96 -18.21 -25.16
N LYS A 2 26.91 -17.17 -24.32
CA LYS A 2 26.04 -15.98 -24.39
C LYS A 2 26.47 -15.01 -25.51
N GLY A 3 25.56 -14.69 -26.43
CA GLY A 3 25.72 -13.62 -27.42
C GLY A 3 25.08 -12.33 -26.92
N ARG A 4 25.84 -11.23 -27.01
CA ARG A 4 25.62 -9.92 -26.39
C ARG A 4 24.28 -9.30 -26.81
N LYS A 5 23.46 -8.90 -25.82
CA LYS A 5 22.37 -7.93 -26.05
C LYS A 5 23.04 -6.57 -26.18
N ASP A 6 23.20 -6.10 -27.40
CA ASP A 6 23.68 -4.77 -27.69
C ASP A 6 22.80 -3.75 -26.95
N LEU A 7 23.44 -3.01 -26.03
CA LEU A 7 22.86 -1.88 -25.32
C LEU A 7 22.66 -0.74 -26.33
N VAL A 8 21.62 -0.86 -27.17
CA VAL A 8 21.08 0.29 -27.87
C VAL A 8 20.55 1.22 -26.79
N MET A 9 21.36 2.23 -26.44
CA MET A 9 20.92 3.38 -25.67
C MET A 9 19.77 4.01 -26.45
N ARG A 10 18.54 3.59 -26.14
CA ARG A 10 17.31 4.18 -26.69
C ARG A 10 17.41 5.66 -26.36
N ASN A 11 17.69 6.48 -27.36
CA ASN A 11 17.68 7.92 -27.28
C ASN A 11 16.24 8.34 -26.92
N GLN A 12 15.94 8.36 -25.62
CA GLN A 12 14.62 8.70 -25.13
C GLN A 12 14.47 10.20 -25.33
N ARG A 13 13.63 10.56 -26.31
CA ARG A 13 13.21 11.94 -26.52
C ARG A 13 12.73 12.52 -25.19
N ARG A 14 13.46 13.49 -24.66
CA ARG A 14 13.12 14.16 -23.41
C ARG A 14 12.11 15.25 -23.72
N PHE A 15 10.98 15.22 -23.02
CA PHE A 15 9.96 16.27 -23.09
C PHE A 15 9.99 17.07 -21.78
N PRO A 16 10.01 18.41 -21.83
CA PRO A 16 9.93 19.23 -20.64
C PRO A 16 8.58 19.05 -19.94
N PRO A 17 8.52 19.13 -18.61
CA PRO A 17 7.29 18.91 -17.85
C PRO A 17 6.18 19.90 -18.22
N GLU A 18 6.51 21.13 -18.58
CA GLU A 18 5.57 22.18 -19.01
C GLU A 18 4.85 21.78 -20.31
N LEU A 19 5.59 21.22 -21.27
CA LEU A 19 5.01 20.71 -22.51
C LEU A 19 4.09 19.52 -22.24
N LYS A 20 4.49 18.59 -21.37
CA LYS A 20 3.63 17.46 -20.99
C LYS A 20 2.34 17.94 -20.35
N ARG A 21 2.43 18.96 -19.48
CA ARG A 21 1.29 19.60 -18.84
C ARG A 21 0.33 20.20 -19.86
N SER A 22 0.83 21.09 -20.73
CA SER A 22 0.03 21.74 -21.77
C SER A 22 -0.67 20.74 -22.70
N VAL A 23 0.04 19.68 -23.11
CA VAL A 23 -0.53 18.60 -23.94
C VAL A 23 -1.69 17.88 -23.25
N ILE A 24 -1.57 17.63 -21.94
CA ILE A 24 -2.65 16.98 -21.18
C ILE A 24 -3.79 17.95 -20.90
N GLU A 25 -3.52 19.21 -20.61
CA GLU A 25 -4.56 20.24 -20.44
C GLU A 25 -5.42 20.37 -21.71
N GLU A 26 -4.81 20.38 -22.89
CA GLU A 26 -5.53 20.39 -24.18
C GLU A 26 -6.35 19.11 -24.41
N LEU A 27 -5.83 17.96 -23.99
CA LEU A 27 -6.58 16.70 -24.05
C LEU A 27 -7.80 16.74 -23.11
N LEU A 28 -7.65 17.35 -21.93
CA LEU A 28 -8.71 17.47 -20.92
C LEU A 28 -9.75 18.53 -21.28
N SER A 29 -9.33 19.62 -21.96
CA SER A 29 -10.24 20.65 -22.49
C SER A 29 -11.06 20.16 -23.68
N GLN A 30 -10.76 18.97 -24.22
CA GLN A 30 -11.42 18.36 -25.38
C GLN A 30 -11.34 19.23 -26.64
N THR A 31 -10.40 20.19 -26.69
CA THR A 31 -10.20 21.08 -27.84
C THR A 31 -9.64 20.32 -29.04
N SER A 32 -8.83 19.29 -28.78
CA SER A 32 -8.29 18.40 -29.80
C SER A 32 -8.49 16.94 -29.41
N THR A 33 -8.70 16.09 -30.42
CA THR A 33 -8.75 14.64 -30.20
C THR A 33 -7.37 14.09 -29.86
N ALA A 34 -7.32 12.98 -29.12
CA ALA A 34 -6.07 12.30 -28.79
C ALA A 34 -5.22 11.97 -30.03
N ALA A 35 -5.86 11.59 -31.15
CA ALA A 35 -5.18 11.31 -32.42
C ALA A 35 -4.52 12.55 -33.03
N GLN A 36 -5.20 13.71 -33.00
CA GLN A 36 -4.63 14.98 -33.48
C GLN A 36 -3.43 15.41 -32.64
N ILE A 37 -3.55 15.32 -31.31
CA ILE A 37 -2.47 15.62 -30.37
C ILE A 37 -1.26 14.72 -30.62
N CYS A 38 -1.48 13.41 -30.78
CA CYS A 38 -0.43 12.44 -31.06
C CYS A 38 0.34 12.77 -32.34
N ARG A 39 -0.37 13.10 -33.42
CA ARG A 39 0.24 13.49 -34.71
C ARG A 39 1.03 14.79 -34.59
N ARG A 40 0.46 15.83 -33.96
CA ARG A 40 1.09 17.17 -33.87
C ARG A 40 2.36 17.17 -33.02
N HIS A 41 2.36 16.47 -31.89
CA HIS A 41 3.54 16.41 -31.01
C HIS A 41 4.48 15.23 -31.35
N ASN A 42 4.11 14.41 -32.35
CA ASN A 42 4.80 13.19 -32.74
C ASN A 42 5.06 12.29 -31.52
N ILE A 43 3.98 11.97 -30.80
CA ILE A 43 3.96 11.10 -29.62
C ILE A 43 3.00 9.93 -29.85
N SER A 44 3.29 8.80 -29.21
CA SER A 44 2.37 7.66 -29.24
C SER A 44 1.19 7.88 -28.29
N SER A 45 0.05 7.26 -28.60
CA SER A 45 -1.13 7.26 -27.73
C SER A 45 -0.83 6.70 -26.34
N GLY A 46 -0.05 5.63 -26.25
CA GLY A 46 0.39 5.07 -24.97
C GLY A 46 1.17 6.06 -24.12
N LEU A 47 2.04 6.87 -24.73
CA LEU A 47 2.78 7.92 -24.03
C LEU A 47 1.86 9.05 -23.55
N LEU A 48 0.88 9.44 -24.37
CA LEU A 48 -0.13 10.44 -24.01
C LEU A 48 -0.95 9.99 -22.79
N TYR A 49 -1.46 8.77 -22.78
CA TYR A 49 -2.21 8.24 -21.63
C TYR A 49 -1.34 8.05 -20.40
N HIS A 50 -0.07 7.67 -20.59
CA HIS A 50 0.89 7.65 -19.50
C HIS A 50 1.07 9.03 -18.88
N TRP A 51 1.24 10.08 -19.68
CA TRP A 51 1.29 11.46 -19.20
C TRP A 51 0.00 11.89 -18.52
N LYS A 52 -1.17 11.49 -19.02
CA LYS A 52 -2.46 11.75 -18.36
C LYS A 52 -2.49 11.19 -16.93
N LYS A 53 -1.99 9.97 -16.73
CA LYS A 53 -1.89 9.35 -15.40
C LYS A 53 -0.91 10.08 -14.47
N GLN A 54 0.21 10.54 -15.01
CA GLN A 54 1.20 11.32 -14.23
C GLN A 54 0.66 12.71 -13.86
N TYR A 55 -0.03 13.37 -14.80
CA TYR A 55 -0.71 14.64 -14.57
C TYR A 55 -1.77 14.51 -13.47
N ALA A 56 -2.58 13.44 -13.48
CA ALA A 56 -3.57 13.21 -12.43
C ALA A 56 -2.95 13.19 -11.02
N ARG A 57 -1.69 12.77 -10.90
CA ARG A 57 -0.92 12.73 -9.64
C ARG A 57 -0.07 13.98 -9.38
N GLY A 58 -0.29 15.06 -10.11
CA GLY A 58 0.43 16.32 -9.94
C GLY A 58 1.91 16.31 -10.37
N LYS A 59 2.33 15.35 -11.19
CA LYS A 59 3.76 15.14 -11.50
C LYS A 59 4.38 16.18 -12.44
N PHE A 60 3.58 17.11 -12.97
CA PHE A 60 4.06 18.17 -13.87
C PHE A 60 3.89 19.57 -13.26
N GLY A 61 3.99 19.68 -11.92
CA GLY A 61 3.84 20.96 -11.21
C GLY A 61 2.39 21.48 -11.21
N ASN A 62 1.43 20.58 -11.41
CA ASN A 62 0.00 20.83 -11.32
C ASN A 62 -0.55 20.21 -10.02
N GLU A 63 -1.68 20.71 -9.54
CA GLU A 63 -2.38 20.08 -8.42
C GLU A 63 -2.88 18.68 -8.84
N PRO A 64 -2.74 17.64 -8.00
CA PRO A 64 -3.34 16.34 -8.24
C PRO A 64 -4.85 16.47 -8.45
N THR A 65 -5.44 15.61 -9.28
CA THR A 65 -6.89 15.59 -9.41
C THR A 65 -7.50 15.05 -8.14
N LYS A 66 -8.75 15.45 -7.84
CA LYS A 66 -9.48 15.00 -6.66
C LYS A 66 -9.53 13.48 -6.59
N GLU A 67 -9.75 12.82 -7.73
CA GLU A 67 -9.82 11.36 -7.82
C GLU A 67 -8.48 10.70 -7.45
N ALA A 68 -7.35 11.26 -7.92
CA ALA A 68 -6.04 10.73 -7.60
C ALA A 68 -5.70 10.93 -6.11
N ALA A 69 -5.98 12.11 -5.56
CA ALA A 69 -5.79 12.40 -4.15
C ALA A 69 -6.66 11.48 -3.26
N LEU A 70 -7.91 11.23 -3.66
CA LEU A 70 -8.78 10.28 -2.98
C LEU A 70 -8.27 8.84 -3.08
N ALA A 71 -7.81 8.41 -4.25
CA ALA A 71 -7.25 7.06 -4.43
C ALA A 71 -6.02 6.83 -3.54
N ASP A 72 -5.10 7.80 -3.48
CA ASP A 72 -3.92 7.73 -2.61
C ASP A 72 -4.33 7.68 -1.13
N ARG A 73 -5.36 8.44 -0.72
CA ARG A 73 -5.90 8.39 0.64
C ARG A 73 -6.57 7.06 0.96
N VAL A 74 -7.31 6.47 0.02
CA VAL A 74 -7.93 5.14 0.18
C VAL A 74 -6.85 4.10 0.38
N GLU A 75 -5.80 4.09 -0.45
CA GLU A 75 -4.68 3.15 -0.31
C GLU A 75 -3.99 3.27 1.06
N GLN A 76 -3.79 4.50 1.56
CA GLN A 76 -3.25 4.73 2.90
C GLN A 76 -4.16 4.18 4.00
N LEU A 77 -5.46 4.43 3.89
CA LEU A 77 -6.43 3.95 4.87
C LEU A 77 -6.52 2.41 4.86
N GLU A 78 -6.54 1.79 3.68
CA GLU A 78 -6.54 0.33 3.55
C GLU A 78 -5.31 -0.30 4.23
N ARG A 79 -4.13 0.29 4.05
CA ARG A 79 -2.90 -0.16 4.73
C ARG A 79 -3.01 -0.04 6.25
N LEU A 80 -3.48 1.08 6.76
CA LEU A 80 -3.65 1.31 8.21
C LEU A 80 -4.69 0.35 8.80
N VAL A 81 -5.81 0.13 8.11
CA VAL A 81 -6.81 -0.86 8.51
C VAL A 81 -6.21 -2.26 8.58
N GLY A 82 -5.40 -2.65 7.59
CA GLY A 82 -4.68 -3.91 7.61
C GLY A 82 -3.75 -4.05 8.83
N GLN A 83 -2.95 -3.02 9.11
CA GLN A 83 -2.05 -2.99 10.26
C GLN A 83 -2.80 -3.11 11.59
N LEU A 84 -3.82 -2.28 11.81
CA LEU A 84 -4.62 -2.30 13.03
C LEU A 84 -5.37 -3.63 13.22
N THR A 85 -5.77 -4.26 12.13
CA THR A 85 -6.41 -5.59 12.18
C THR A 85 -5.43 -6.65 12.68
N LEU A 86 -4.19 -6.64 12.20
CA LEU A 86 -3.15 -7.56 12.68
C LEU A 86 -2.81 -7.33 14.15
N GLU A 87 -2.64 -6.07 14.55
CA GLU A 87 -2.38 -5.69 15.95
C GLU A 87 -3.52 -6.14 16.87
N LYS A 88 -4.77 -5.91 16.47
CA LYS A 88 -5.96 -6.36 17.21
C LYS A 88 -6.00 -7.87 17.38
N GLU A 89 -5.73 -8.63 16.33
CA GLU A 89 -5.72 -10.09 16.40
C GLU A 89 -4.56 -10.64 17.26
N LEU A 90 -3.40 -9.99 17.21
CA LEU A 90 -2.28 -10.31 18.10
C LEU A 90 -2.65 -10.08 19.57
N LEU A 91 -3.21 -8.91 19.89
CA LEU A 91 -3.63 -8.58 21.26
C LEU A 91 -4.69 -9.55 21.79
N LYS A 92 -5.70 -9.87 21.00
CA LYS A 92 -6.71 -10.88 21.37
C LYS A 92 -6.09 -12.24 21.66
N LYS A 93 -5.11 -12.68 20.86
CA LYS A 93 -4.41 -13.94 21.10
C LYS A 93 -3.61 -13.89 22.39
N ALA A 94 -2.84 -12.82 22.62
CA ALA A 94 -2.07 -12.64 23.84
C ALA A 94 -2.96 -12.70 25.09
N LEU A 95 -4.09 -11.97 25.08
CA LEU A 95 -5.06 -11.99 26.18
C LEU A 95 -5.66 -13.37 26.43
N LYS A 96 -6.04 -14.09 25.36
CA LYS A 96 -6.53 -15.48 25.48
C LYS A 96 -5.48 -16.38 26.12
N HIS A 97 -4.21 -16.23 25.74
CA HIS A 97 -3.11 -17.01 26.33
C HIS A 97 -2.88 -16.66 27.80
N THR A 98 -2.94 -15.38 28.19
CA THR A 98 -2.76 -14.98 29.60
C THR A 98 -3.91 -15.45 30.48
N LEU A 99 -5.16 -15.36 30.01
CA LEU A 99 -6.33 -15.86 30.73
C LEU A 99 -6.27 -17.37 30.93
N LYS A 100 -5.98 -18.13 29.86
CA LYS A 100 -5.80 -19.58 29.95
C LYS A 100 -4.67 -19.98 30.91
N LYS A 101 -3.60 -19.19 30.97
CA LYS A 101 -2.49 -19.40 31.91
C LYS A 101 -2.87 -19.09 33.36
N ALA A 102 -3.75 -18.12 33.61
CA ALA A 102 -4.26 -17.82 34.95
C ALA A 102 -5.14 -18.96 35.46
N GLU A 103 -6.08 -19.44 34.64
CA GLU A 103 -6.96 -20.57 34.96
C GLU A 103 -6.17 -21.85 35.28
N THR A 104 -5.13 -22.18 34.50
CA THR A 104 -4.29 -23.36 34.80
C THR A 104 -3.45 -23.19 36.06
N ARG A 105 -3.04 -21.96 36.40
CA ARG A 105 -2.33 -21.66 37.65
C ARG A 105 -3.23 -21.83 38.87
N GLU A 106 -4.48 -21.37 38.78
CA GLU A 106 -5.48 -21.54 39.85
C GLU A 106 -5.84 -23.02 40.07
N TYR A 107 -5.99 -23.79 38.99
CA TYR A 107 -6.23 -25.24 39.07
C TYR A 107 -5.01 -26.00 39.65
N SER A 108 -3.79 -25.59 39.30
CA SER A 108 -2.57 -26.19 39.87
C SER A 108 -2.38 -25.82 41.34
N PHE A 109 -2.75 -24.60 41.76
CA PHE A 109 -2.64 -24.17 43.15
C PHE A 109 -3.62 -24.92 44.07
N SER A 110 -4.87 -25.07 43.62
CA SER A 110 -5.92 -25.81 44.36
C SER A 110 -5.60 -27.31 44.49
N SER A 111 -5.04 -27.95 43.46
CA SER A 111 -4.62 -29.36 43.52
C SER A 111 -3.38 -29.62 44.40
N THR A 112 -2.51 -28.61 44.59
CA THR A 112 -1.34 -28.74 45.48
C THR A 112 -1.74 -28.55 46.95
N SER A 113 -2.64 -27.60 47.24
CA SER A 113 -3.16 -27.33 48.59
C SER A 113 -3.96 -28.52 49.18
N LEU A 114 -4.66 -29.30 48.35
CA LEU A 114 -5.40 -30.49 48.79
C LEU A 114 -4.50 -31.66 49.25
N LYS A 115 -3.21 -31.69 48.89
CA LYS A 115 -2.30 -32.79 49.26
C LYS A 115 -1.60 -32.62 50.62
N GLU A 116 -1.64 -31.44 51.23
CA GLU A 116 -0.95 -31.18 52.52
C GLU A 116 -1.77 -31.53 53.78
N SER A 117 -3.02 -32.00 53.66
CA SER A 117 -3.90 -32.28 54.81
C SER A 117 -3.88 -33.73 55.34
N LYS A 118 -2.77 -34.48 55.18
CA LYS A 118 -2.62 -35.85 55.69
C LYS A 118 -1.26 -36.05 56.36
N GLY A 119 -0.96 -35.31 57.43
CA GLY A 119 0.30 -35.47 58.16
C GLY A 119 0.30 -34.79 59.54
N GLY A 120 -0.18 -35.51 60.55
CA GLY A 120 -0.05 -35.15 61.97
C GLY A 120 -1.17 -35.78 62.80
N ALA A 121 -0.95 -36.47 63.91
CA ALA A 121 0.28 -36.91 64.57
C ALA A 121 -0.09 -38.17 65.36
N SER A 122 0.73 -39.23 65.27
CA SER A 122 0.75 -40.28 66.29
C SER A 122 1.62 -39.80 67.44
N SER A 123 1.07 -39.70 68.65
CA SER A 123 1.73 -39.97 69.95
C SER A 123 0.68 -39.94 71.05
#